data_AF-A0A957V9B8-F1
#
_entry.id   AF-A0A957V9B8-F1
#
_cell.length_a   1.000
_cell.length_b   1.000
_cell.length_c   1.000
_cell.angle_alpha   90.00
_cell.angle_beta   90.00
_cell.angle_gamma   90.00
#
_symmetry.space_group_name_H-M   'P 1'
#
loop_
_entity.id
_entity.type
_entity.pdbx_description
1 polymer ?
#
loop_
_entity_poly.entity_id
_entity_poly.type
_entity_poly.pdbx_seq_one_letter_code
_entity_poly.pdbx_strand_id
1 'polypeptide(L)'
;DGVFYMERPIFWASIALLVFLQITAIILNLIPIPGLDGFGIIAPWLPLSVHRMLAPVYSFGFMLLIFLFWYVDAFSSFFWTAVWILILQLNIFPGLVEFGFNMYRFWMP
;
A
#
# COMPACT_ATOMS: atom_id res chain seq x y z
N ASP A 1 15.08 21.30 0.65
CA ASP A 1 14.89 22.65 1.25
C ASP A 1 13.41 22.93 1.46
N GLY A 2 12.98 23.25 2.68
CA GLY A 2 11.57 23.42 3.03
C GLY A 2 10.85 24.58 2.34
N VAL A 3 11.60 25.53 1.79
CA VAL A 3 11.09 26.72 1.09
C VAL A 3 10.34 26.34 -0.19
N PHE A 4 10.81 25.33 -0.92
CA PHE A 4 10.22 24.86 -2.18
C PHE A 4 8.77 24.39 -2.01
N TYR A 5 8.46 23.73 -0.88
CA TYR A 5 7.11 23.26 -0.59
C TYR A 5 6.16 24.41 -0.21
N MET A 6 6.69 25.46 0.43
CA MET A 6 5.89 26.60 0.89
C MET A 6 5.39 27.50 -0.25
N GLU A 7 6.03 27.47 -1.42
CA GLU A 7 5.56 28.24 -2.59
C GLU A 7 4.22 27.71 -3.13
N ARG A 8 4.02 26.38 -3.12
CA ARG A 8 2.81 25.71 -3.62
C ARG A 8 2.41 24.53 -2.72
N PRO A 9 1.99 24.79 -1.48
CA PRO A 9 1.84 23.74 -0.46
C PRO A 9 0.75 22.73 -0.83
N ILE A 10 -0.37 23.18 -1.41
CA ILE A 10 -1.49 22.32 -1.81
C ILE A 10 -1.06 21.35 -2.93
N PHE A 11 -0.32 21.85 -3.93
CA PHE A 11 0.15 21.04 -5.03
C PHE A 11 1.11 19.95 -4.54
N TRP A 12 2.12 20.33 -3.76
CA TRP A 12 3.11 19.38 -3.25
C TRP A 12 2.51 18.37 -2.27
N ALA A 13 1.55 18.77 -1.45
CA ALA A 13 0.83 17.84 -0.58
C ALA A 13 -0.05 16.86 -1.34
N SER A 14 -0.68 17.32 -2.43
CA SER A 14 -1.47 16.45 -3.32
C SER A 14 -0.59 15.43 -4.04
N ILE A 15 0.58 15.86 -4.53
CA ILE A 15 1.58 14.95 -5.13
C ILE A 15 2.13 13.98 -4.08
N ALA A 16 2.46 14.45 -2.88
CA ALA A 16 2.94 13.58 -1.80
C ALA A 16 1.91 12.52 -1.41
N LEU A 17 0.64 12.91 -1.26
CA LEU A 17 -0.45 11.96 -1.02
C LEU A 17 -0.62 10.98 -2.19
N LEU A 18 -0.56 11.46 -3.43
CA LEU A 18 -0.64 10.59 -4.61
C LEU A 18 0.48 9.54 -4.57
N VAL A 19 1.73 9.96 -4.35
CA VAL A 19 2.87 9.03 -4.25
C VAL A 19 2.67 8.03 -3.10
N PHE A 20 2.18 8.47 -1.95
CA PHE A 20 1.83 7.59 -0.83
C PHE A 20 0.81 6.51 -1.23
N LEU A 21 -0.28 6.91 -1.90
CA LEU A 21 -1.29 5.98 -2.39
C LEU A 21 -0.73 5.01 -3.44
N GLN A 22 0.13 5.50 -4.35
CA GLN A 22 0.75 4.64 -5.36
C GLN A 22 1.72 3.62 -4.75
N ILE A 23 2.55 4.02 -3.78
CA ILE A 23 3.42 3.09 -3.06
C ILE A 23 2.59 2.04 -2.32
N THR A 24 1.52 2.46 -1.65
CA THR A 24 0.59 1.56 -0.98
C THR A 24 0.00 0.54 -1.97
N ALA A 25 -0.48 0.99 -3.13
CA ALA A 25 -1.03 0.13 -4.17
C ALA A 25 0.02 -0.83 -4.75
N ILE A 26 1.24 -0.37 -5.00
CA ILE A 26 2.35 -1.21 -5.48
C ILE A 26 2.66 -2.30 -4.47
N ILE A 27 2.83 -1.97 -3.19
CA ILE A 27 3.14 -2.97 -2.16
C ILE A 27 1.99 -3.98 -2.08
N LEU A 28 0.73 -3.53 -2.02
CA LEU A 28 -0.43 -4.43 -1.99
C LEU A 28 -0.44 -5.39 -3.18
N ASN A 29 -0.19 -4.89 -4.39
CA ASN A 29 -0.17 -5.70 -5.61
C ASN A 29 1.05 -6.61 -5.72
N LEU A 30 2.09 -6.43 -4.91
CA LEU A 30 3.26 -7.31 -4.87
C LEU A 30 3.15 -8.39 -3.78
N ILE A 31 2.13 -8.33 -2.92
CA ILE A 31 1.94 -9.35 -1.88
C ILE A 31 1.54 -10.69 -2.56
N PRO A 32 2.25 -11.80 -2.25
CA PRO A 32 1.98 -13.11 -2.85
C PRO A 32 0.78 -13.82 -2.20
N ILE A 33 -0.38 -13.16 -2.14
CA ILE A 33 -1.65 -13.74 -1.67
C ILE A 33 -2.48 -14.19 -2.87
N PRO A 34 -2.96 -15.45 -2.91
CA PRO A 34 -3.81 -15.95 -4.00
C PRO A 34 -5.00 -15.02 -4.23
N GLY A 35 -5.24 -14.61 -5.47
CA GLY A 35 -6.29 -13.63 -5.82
C GLY A 35 -5.82 -12.18 -5.91
N LEU A 36 -4.58 -11.87 -5.52
CA LEU A 36 -3.89 -10.62 -5.83
C LEU A 36 -2.86 -10.82 -6.96
N ASP A 37 -2.49 -9.73 -7.63
CA ASP A 37 -1.57 -9.73 -8.77
C ASP A 37 -0.19 -10.34 -8.42
N GLY A 38 0.31 -10.09 -7.20
CA GLY A 38 1.62 -10.56 -6.74
C GLY A 38 1.71 -12.08 -6.67
N PHE A 39 0.60 -12.76 -6.40
CA PHE A 39 0.56 -14.22 -6.49
C PHE A 39 0.63 -14.69 -7.95
N GLY A 40 0.01 -13.97 -8.88
CA GLY A 40 0.14 -14.22 -10.32
C GLY A 40 1.59 -14.14 -10.81
N ILE A 41 2.41 -13.28 -10.20
CA ILE A 41 3.85 -13.16 -10.50
C ILE A 41 4.64 -14.41 -10.08
N ILE A 42 4.21 -15.16 -9.07
CA ILE A 42 4.93 -16.39 -8.65
C ILE A 42 4.24 -17.68 -9.10
N ALA A 43 2.97 -17.59 -9.46
CA ALA A 43 2.12 -18.73 -9.82
C ALA A 43 2.76 -19.64 -10.89
N PRO A 44 3.33 -19.15 -12.01
CA PRO A 44 3.93 -20.02 -13.03
C PRO A 44 5.09 -20.90 -12.54
N TRP A 45 5.74 -20.52 -11.45
CA TRP A 45 6.88 -21.25 -10.87
C TRP A 45 6.45 -22.24 -9.78
N LEU A 46 5.17 -22.30 -9.43
CA LEU A 46 4.65 -23.22 -8.41
C LEU A 46 4.31 -24.59 -9.02
N PRO A 47 4.56 -25.70 -8.30
CA PRO A 47 4.15 -27.02 -8.76
C PRO A 47 2.63 -27.18 -8.77
N LEU A 48 2.12 -28.03 -9.66
CA LEU A 48 0.68 -28.26 -9.86
C LEU A 48 -0.07 -28.71 -8.58
N SER A 49 0.63 -29.34 -7.63
CA SER A 49 0.09 -29.70 -6.32
C SER A 49 -0.30 -28.47 -5.49
N VAL A 50 0.52 -27.41 -5.51
CA VAL A 50 0.26 -26.16 -4.79
C VAL A 50 -0.90 -25.42 -5.42
N HIS A 51 -1.01 -25.40 -6.75
CA HIS A 51 -2.17 -24.82 -7.43
C HIS A 51 -3.48 -25.50 -7.03
N ARG A 52 -3.50 -26.83 -6.96
CA ARG A 52 -4.68 -27.59 -6.53
C ARG A 52 -5.04 -27.33 -5.07
N MET A 53 -4.04 -27.22 -4.19
CA MET A 53 -4.25 -26.90 -2.77
C MET A 53 -4.83 -25.49 -2.59
N LEU A 54 -4.34 -24.52 -3.37
CA LEU A 54 -4.75 -23.13 -3.27
C LEU A 54 -6.02 -22.81 -4.06
N ALA A 55 -6.49 -23.70 -4.96
CA ALA A 55 -7.66 -23.50 -5.82
C ALA A 55 -8.89 -22.91 -5.09
N PRO A 56 -9.26 -23.35 -3.87
CA PRO A 56 -10.39 -22.76 -3.14
C PRO A 56 -10.14 -21.33 -2.65
N VAL A 57 -8.88 -20.95 -2.45
CA VAL A 57 -8.47 -19.66 -1.86
C VAL A 57 -8.38 -18.54 -2.89
N TYR A 58 -8.18 -18.84 -4.18
CA TYR A 58 -8.07 -17.82 -5.25
C TYR A 58 -9.23 -16.81 -5.23
N SER A 59 -10.46 -17.28 -5.00
CA SER A 59 -11.67 -16.46 -4.98
C SER A 59 -11.79 -15.58 -3.72
N PHE A 60 -11.08 -15.93 -2.65
CA PHE A 60 -11.19 -15.28 -1.33
C PHE A 60 -9.95 -14.45 -0.96
N GLY A 61 -9.03 -14.24 -1.89
CA GLY A 61 -7.78 -13.50 -1.67
C GLY A 61 -7.95 -12.16 -0.97
N PHE A 62 -8.90 -11.37 -1.45
CA PHE A 62 -9.20 -10.05 -0.87
C PHE A 62 -9.75 -10.16 0.56
N MET A 63 -10.57 -11.18 0.86
CA MET A 63 -11.09 -11.40 2.22
C MET A 63 -9.97 -11.83 3.18
N LEU A 64 -9.02 -12.64 2.70
CA LEU A 64 -7.83 -12.98 3.47
C LEU A 64 -6.98 -11.74 3.76
N LEU A 65 -6.82 -10.85 2.78
CA LEU A 65 -6.10 -9.58 2.96
C LEU A 65 -6.76 -8.71 4.06
N ILE A 66 -8.09 -8.54 4.02
CA ILE A 66 -8.83 -7.82 5.07
C ILE A 66 -8.60 -8.47 6.44
N PHE A 67 -8.70 -9.79 6.51
CA PHE A 67 -8.48 -10.53 7.75
C PHE A 67 -7.06 -10.30 8.31
N LEU A 68 -6.03 -10.35 7.45
CA LEU A 68 -4.66 -10.09 7.85
C LEU A 68 -4.48 -8.66 8.37
N PHE A 69 -5.08 -7.66 7.73
CA PHE A 69 -4.99 -6.27 8.19
C PHE A 69 -5.70 -6.02 9.53
N TRP A 70 -6.83 -6.69 9.79
CA TRP A 70 -7.64 -6.44 10.99
C TRP A 70 -7.24 -7.28 12.20
N TYR A 71 -6.78 -8.51 11.98
CA TYR A 71 -6.53 -9.45 13.08
C TYR A 71 -5.05 -9.75 13.31
N VAL A 72 -4.16 -9.39 12.38
CA VAL A 72 -2.72 -9.66 12.49
C VAL A 72 -1.96 -8.34 12.59
N ASP A 73 -1.79 -7.83 13.81
CA ASP A 73 -1.10 -6.56 14.08
C ASP A 73 0.31 -6.52 13.49
N ALA A 74 1.03 -7.64 13.53
CA ALA A 74 2.35 -7.78 12.93
C ALA A 74 2.34 -7.55 11.42
N PHE A 75 1.29 -7.98 10.72
CA PHE A 75 1.15 -7.80 9.27
C PHE A 75 0.86 -6.33 8.94
N SER A 76 -0.11 -5.73 9.63
CA SER A 76 -0.47 -4.32 9.44
C SER A 76 0.71 -3.39 9.76
N SER A 77 1.39 -3.60 10.90
CA SER A 77 2.56 -2.80 11.29
C SER A 77 3.72 -2.95 10.31
N PHE A 78 4.04 -4.18 9.87
CA PHE A 78 5.06 -4.42 8.85
C PHE A 78 4.73 -3.71 7.54
N PHE A 79 3.48 -3.82 7.07
CA PHE A 79 3.02 -3.19 5.84
C PHE A 79 3.18 -1.66 5.90
N TRP A 80 2.67 -1.00 6.94
CA TRP A 80 2.77 0.44 7.08
C TRP A 80 4.22 0.91 7.26
N THR A 81 5.04 0.12 7.98
CA THR A 81 6.47 0.41 8.11
C THR A 81 7.17 0.38 6.75
N ALA A 82 6.86 -0.61 5.90
CA ALA A 82 7.42 -0.69 4.54
C ALA A 82 7.02 0.52 3.68
N VAL A 83 5.73 0.91 3.71
CA VAL A 83 5.24 2.11 3.00
C VAL A 83 6.01 3.36 3.45
N TRP A 84 6.12 3.59 4.77
CA TRP A 84 6.79 4.77 5.30
C TRP A 84 8.30 4.79 5.01
N ILE A 85 8.98 3.64 5.07
CA ILE A 85 10.39 3.56 4.68
C ILE A 85 10.59 4.02 3.24
N LEU A 86 9.76 3.56 2.29
CA LEU A 86 9.87 3.97 0.89
C LEU A 86 9.59 5.46 0.69
N ILE A 87 8.59 6.02 1.40
CA ILE A 87 8.29 7.46 1.36
C ILE A 87 9.47 8.30 1.84
N LEU A 88 10.09 7.88 2.96
CA LEU A 88 11.27 8.55 3.51
C LEU A 88 12.49 8.41 2.59
N GLN A 89 12.68 7.27 1.93
CA GLN A 89 13.75 7.07 0.94
C GLN A 89 13.60 7.98 -0.28
N LEU A 90 12.36 8.31 -0.67
CA LEU A 90 12.07 9.29 -1.71
C LEU A 90 12.22 10.75 -1.23
N ASN A 91 12.67 10.98 0.01
CA ASN A 91 12.82 12.29 0.64
C ASN A 91 11.50 13.09 0.70
N ILE A 92 10.36 12.39 0.73
CA ILE A 92 9.05 13.03 0.86
C ILE A 92 8.82 13.32 2.34
N PHE A 93 8.55 14.59 2.66
CA PHE A 93 8.26 15.00 4.03
C PHE A 93 6.92 14.42 4.51
N PRO A 94 6.86 13.65 5.62
CA PRO A 94 5.63 13.02 6.08
C PRO A 94 4.47 13.99 6.30
N GLY A 95 4.76 15.21 6.78
CA GLY A 95 3.74 16.24 6.97
C GLY A 95 3.04 16.68 5.68
N LEU A 96 3.64 16.51 4.50
CA LEU A 96 2.96 16.75 3.22
C LEU A 96 1.93 15.67 2.91
N VAL A 97 2.23 14.41 3.24
CA VAL A 97 1.29 13.30 3.07
C VAL A 97 0.10 13.49 4.02
N GLU A 98 0.36 13.82 5.28
CA GLU A 98 -0.68 14.10 6.28
C GLU A 98 -1.55 15.30 5.89
N PHE A 99 -0.91 16.40 5.47
CA PHE A 99 -1.64 17.58 5.00
C PHE A 99 -2.49 17.26 3.78
N GLY A 100 -1.93 16.55 2.79
CA GLY A 100 -2.67 16.09 1.62
C GLY A 100 -3.85 15.20 1.98
N PHE A 101 -3.67 14.28 2.93
CA PHE A 101 -4.73 13.38 3.41
C PHE A 101 -5.87 14.16 4.10
N ASN A 102 -5.55 15.21 4.85
CA ASN A 102 -6.55 16.10 5.43
C ASN A 102 -7.29 16.90 4.36
N MET A 103 -6.59 17.40 3.34
CA MET A 103 -7.23 18.08 2.21
C MET A 103 -8.15 17.16 1.40
N TYR A 104 -7.75 15.90 1.20
CA TYR A 104 -8.57 14.92 0.49
C TYR A 104 -9.87 14.62 1.25
N ARG A 105 -9.83 14.61 2.59
CA ARG A 105 -11.00 14.34 3.46
C ARG A 105 -11.76 15.60 3.83
N PHE A 106 -11.98 16.49 2.86
CA PHE A 106 -12.65 17.79 3.06
C PHE A 106 -14.07 17.70 3.64
N TRP A 107 -14.71 16.53 3.54
CA TRP A 107 -16.06 16.26 4.05
C TRP A 107 -16.10 15.77 5.50
N MET A 108 -14.95 15.48 6.11
CA MET A 108 -14.91 15.12 7.53
C MET A 108 -15.10 16.39 8.38
N PRO A 109 -15.98 16.36 9.39
CA PRO A 109 -16.27 17.52 10.24
C PRO A 109 -15.08 17.93 11.12
#